data_AF-A0A5S4F3K5-F1
#
_entry.id   AF-A0A5S4F3K5-F1
#
_cell.length_a   1.000
_cell.length_b   1.000
_cell.length_c   1.000
_cell.angle_alpha   90.00
_cell.angle_beta   90.00
_cell.angle_gamma   90.00
#
_symmetry.space_group_name_H-M   'P 1'
#
loop_
_entity.id
_entity.type
_entity.pdbx_description
1 polymer ?
#
loop_
_entity_poly.entity_id
_entity_poly.type
_entity_poly.pdbx_seq_one_letter_code
_entity_poly.pdbx_strand_id
1 'polypeptide(L)'
;PQLGVPLRVVVYSYDGKSGHLVNPRLELSERRVTADEACLSAPGLWWPLERSYMVTARGRDMFGKPVTVRALGTLARVLQHEADHLDGVLFSDHLEAGERERFLAEAALTS
;
A
#
# COMPACT_ATOMS: atom_id res chain seq x y z
N PRO A 1 8.46 7.18 3.55
CA PRO A 1 7.42 7.62 4.51
C PRO A 1 6.75 8.93 4.07
N GLN A 2 5.43 8.93 3.91
CA GLN A 2 4.68 10.07 3.36
C GLN A 2 4.74 11.35 4.23
N LEU A 3 4.99 11.23 5.55
CA LEU A 3 5.01 12.37 6.49
C LEU A 3 6.42 12.77 6.96
N GLY A 4 7.50 12.18 6.45
CA GLY A 4 8.88 12.52 6.85
C GLY A 4 9.26 12.19 8.30
N VAL A 5 8.37 11.57 9.08
CA VAL A 5 8.62 11.11 10.45
C VAL A 5 9.10 9.65 10.41
N PRO A 6 10.15 9.25 11.16
CA PRO A 6 10.67 7.88 11.17
C PRO A 6 9.78 6.88 11.93
N LEU A 7 8.48 7.17 12.10
CA LEU A 7 7.52 6.28 12.70
C LEU A 7 6.91 5.37 11.62
N ARG A 8 6.94 4.06 11.87
CA ARG A 8 6.30 3.06 11.01
C ARG A 8 4.86 2.85 11.44
N VAL A 9 3.95 3.66 10.93
CA VAL A 9 2.53 3.56 11.24
C VAL A 9 1.74 3.50 9.95
N VAL A 10 0.88 2.48 9.81
CA VAL A 10 -0.14 2.42 8.76
C VAL A 10 -1.49 2.75 9.40
N VAL A 11 -2.25 3.63 8.77
CA VAL A 11 -3.65 3.91 9.10
C VAL A 11 -4.49 3.46 7.92
N TYR A 12 -5.61 2.78 8.19
CA TYR A 12 -6.52 2.32 7.14
C TYR A 12 -7.96 2.63 7.53
N SER A 13 -8.78 2.91 6.52
CA SER A 13 -10.23 3.07 6.62
C SER A 13 -10.87 2.49 5.37
N TYR A 14 -11.65 1.43 5.52
CA TYR A 14 -12.33 0.76 4.41
C TYR A 14 -13.58 0.05 4.89
N ASP A 15 -14.70 0.23 4.18
CA ASP A 15 -15.97 -0.48 4.42
C ASP A 15 -16.43 -0.43 5.89
N GLY A 16 -16.44 0.79 6.47
CA GLY A 16 -16.82 1.01 7.87
C GLY A 16 -15.83 0.51 8.91
N LYS A 17 -14.69 -0.07 8.50
CA LYS A 17 -13.61 -0.50 9.38
C LYS A 17 -12.45 0.47 9.29
N SER A 18 -12.05 1.03 10.42
CA SER A 18 -10.86 1.87 10.51
C SER A 18 -9.95 1.39 11.63
N GLY A 19 -8.65 1.59 11.46
CA GLY A 19 -7.68 1.27 12.49
C GLY A 19 -6.26 1.68 12.09
N HIS A 20 -5.32 1.33 12.95
CA HIS A 20 -3.90 1.58 12.73
C HIS A 20 -3.06 0.40 13.19
N LEU A 21 -1.86 0.30 12.61
CA LEU A 21 -0.82 -0.63 13.00
C LEU A 21 0.49 0.11 13.15
N VAL A 22 1.08 0.01 14.33
CA VAL A 22 2.46 0.44 14.61
C VAL A 22 3.39 -0.73 14.32
N ASN A 23 4.49 -0.44 13.60
CA ASN A 23 5.48 -1.40 13.12
C ASN A 23 4.86 -2.61 12.40
N PRO A 24 4.04 -2.41 11.36
CA PRO A 24 3.37 -3.50 10.69
C PRO A 24 4.39 -4.40 9.96
N ARG A 25 4.09 -5.70 9.96
CA ARG A 25 4.68 -6.72 9.10
C ARG A 25 3.57 -7.44 8.36
N LEU A 26 3.74 -7.63 7.06
CA LEU A 26 2.75 -8.28 6.21
C LEU A 26 3.18 -9.71 5.88
N GLU A 27 2.25 -10.64 6.01
CA GLU A 27 2.32 -11.96 5.38
C GLU A 27 1.38 -11.95 4.17
N LEU A 28 1.95 -12.18 2.99
CA LEU A 28 1.26 -12.12 1.71
C LEU A 28 0.84 -13.53 1.26
N SER A 29 -0.32 -13.66 0.62
CA SER A 29 -0.73 -14.90 -0.02
C SER A 29 -0.11 -15.07 -1.41
N GLU A 30 0.02 -16.32 -1.88
CA GLU A 30 0.45 -16.62 -3.25
C GLU A 30 -0.55 -16.18 -4.32
N ARG A 31 -1.86 -16.18 -4.01
CA ARG A 31 -2.87 -15.70 -4.94
C ARG A 31 -2.70 -14.21 -5.18
N ARG A 32 -2.48 -13.82 -6.43
CA ARG A 32 -2.36 -12.42 -6.86
C ARG A 32 -3.50 -11.99 -7.76
N VAL A 33 -3.78 -10.69 -7.76
CA VAL A 33 -4.83 -10.05 -8.57
C VAL A 33 -4.32 -8.69 -9.04
N THR A 34 -4.46 -8.44 -10.35
CA THR A 34 -4.26 -7.14 -10.96
C THR A 34 -5.54 -6.32 -10.83
N ALA A 35 -5.38 -5.06 -10.42
CA ALA A 35 -6.42 -4.05 -10.40
C ALA A 35 -5.73 -2.68 -10.45
N ASP A 36 -6.49 -1.60 -10.53
CA ASP A 36 -5.91 -0.27 -10.56
C ASP A 36 -5.51 0.22 -9.15
N GLU A 37 -4.40 0.93 -9.07
CA GLU A 37 -3.88 1.57 -7.86
C GLU A 37 -3.66 3.05 -8.16
N ALA A 38 -4.15 3.91 -7.28
CA ALA A 38 -3.86 5.34 -7.30
C ALA A 38 -2.93 5.66 -6.14
N CYS A 39 -1.95 6.52 -6.37
CA CYS A 39 -1.06 7.00 -5.31
C CYS A 39 -1.19 8.52 -5.20
N LEU A 40 -1.12 9.04 -3.97
CA LEU A 40 -1.12 10.48 -3.73
C LEU A 40 0.08 11.19 -4.35
N SER A 41 1.15 10.47 -4.70
CA SER A 41 2.30 11.03 -5.42
C SER A 41 2.05 11.30 -6.90
N ALA A 42 0.93 10.82 -7.47
CA ALA A 42 0.48 11.10 -8.84
C ALA A 42 -1.05 11.27 -8.87
N PRO A 43 -1.56 12.44 -8.42
CA PRO A 43 -2.99 12.66 -8.27
C PRO A 43 -3.75 12.50 -9.60
N GLY A 44 -4.83 11.71 -9.58
CA GLY A 44 -5.72 11.53 -10.73
C GLY A 44 -5.34 10.39 -11.67
N LEU A 45 -4.17 9.77 -11.50
CA LEU A 45 -3.76 8.61 -12.28
C LEU A 45 -4.06 7.30 -11.56
N TRP A 46 -4.60 6.35 -12.33
CA TRP A 46 -4.90 4.99 -11.92
C TRP A 46 -4.13 4.06 -12.83
N TRP A 47 -3.32 3.17 -12.26
CA TRP A 47 -2.49 2.26 -13.05
C TRP A 47 -2.68 0.82 -12.60
N PRO A 48 -2.76 -0.16 -13.53
CA PRO A 48 -2.87 -1.56 -13.17
C PRO A 48 -1.59 -2.04 -12.48
N LEU A 49 -1.74 -2.59 -11.28
CA LEU A 49 -0.66 -3.21 -10.52
C LEU A 49 -1.11 -4.55 -9.94
N GLU A 50 -0.24 -5.56 -10.04
CA GLU A 50 -0.46 -6.86 -9.43
C GLU A 50 -0.10 -6.83 -7.94
N ARG A 51 -1.05 -7.25 -7.10
CA ARG A 51 -0.86 -7.35 -5.64
C ARG A 51 -1.33 -8.70 -5.13
N SER A 52 -0.88 -9.08 -3.94
CA SER A 52 -1.41 -10.27 -3.25
C SER A 52 -2.86 -10.03 -2.86
N TYR A 53 -3.73 -11.00 -3.15
CA TYR A 53 -5.17 -10.89 -2.91
C TYR A 53 -5.52 -10.93 -1.42
N MET A 54 -4.73 -11.62 -0.62
CA MET A 54 -4.90 -11.73 0.83
C MET A 54 -3.63 -11.31 1.55
N VAL A 55 -3.82 -10.61 2.67
CA VAL A 55 -2.76 -10.16 3.57
C VAL A 55 -3.15 -10.46 5.01
N THR A 56 -2.20 -10.97 5.79
CA THR A 56 -2.25 -10.91 7.25
C THR A 56 -1.23 -9.89 7.73
N ALA A 57 -1.70 -8.74 8.20
CA ALA A 57 -0.88 -7.69 8.77
C ALA A 57 -0.79 -7.85 10.29
N ARG A 58 0.41 -7.82 10.85
CA ARG A 58 0.67 -7.88 12.30
C ARG A 58 1.43 -6.65 12.73
N GLY A 59 1.04 -6.06 13.85
CA GLY A 59 1.71 -4.90 14.44
C GLY A 59 1.29 -4.72 15.88
N ARG A 60 1.29 -3.46 16.33
CA ARG A 60 0.83 -3.07 17.67
C ARG A 60 -0.16 -1.90 17.59
N ASP A 61 -0.99 -1.75 18.61
CA ASP A 61 -1.81 -0.55 18.81
C ASP A 61 -1.00 0.59 19.47
N MET A 62 -1.67 1.71 19.78
CA MET A 62 -1.07 2.87 20.44
C MET A 62 -0.64 2.60 21.89
N PHE A 63 -1.08 1.49 22.50
CA PHE A 63 -0.70 1.05 23.84
C PHE A 63 0.38 -0.04 23.79
N GLY A 64 0.89 -0.39 22.60
CA GLY A 64 1.88 -1.44 22.40
C GLY A 64 1.31 -2.86 22.43
N LYS A 65 -0.01 -3.05 22.48
CA LYS A 65 -0.63 -4.38 22.47
C LYS A 65 -0.61 -4.97 21.05
N PRO A 66 -0.37 -6.29 20.88
CA PRO A 66 -0.37 -6.92 19.57
C PRO A 66 -1.72 -6.79 18.86
N VAL A 67 -1.69 -6.46 17.57
CA VAL A 67 -2.88 -6.39 16.68
C VAL A 67 -2.62 -7.23 15.44
N THR A 68 -3.64 -7.97 15.00
CA THR A 68 -3.62 -8.71 13.73
C THR A 68 -4.83 -8.31 12.89
N VAL A 69 -4.58 -7.94 11.63
CA VAL A 69 -5.59 -7.60 10.65
C VAL A 69 -5.49 -8.59 9.49
N ARG A 70 -6.59 -9.27 9.19
CA ARG A 70 -6.71 -10.12 8.00
C ARG A 70 -7.56 -9.40 6.97
N ALA A 71 -7.02 -9.22 5.79
CA ALA A 71 -7.64 -8.46 4.72
C ALA A 71 -7.65 -9.23 3.41
N LEU A 72 -8.67 -8.97 2.59
CA LEU A 72 -8.84 -9.47 1.24
C LEU A 72 -9.09 -8.30 0.28
N GLY A 73 -8.76 -8.48 -1.00
CA GLY A 73 -9.11 -7.54 -2.07
C GLY A 73 -8.57 -6.13 -1.80
N THR A 74 -9.44 -5.13 -1.85
CA THR A 74 -9.06 -3.71 -1.74
C THR A 74 -8.33 -3.39 -0.45
N LEU A 75 -8.78 -3.88 0.71
CA LEU A 75 -8.08 -3.61 1.97
C LEU A 75 -6.70 -4.28 2.00
N ALA A 76 -6.55 -5.46 1.42
CA ALA A 76 -5.25 -6.13 1.30
C ALA A 76 -4.28 -5.31 0.44
N ARG A 77 -4.78 -4.71 -0.65
CA ARG A 77 -4.03 -3.79 -1.51
C ARG A 77 -3.61 -2.52 -0.78
N VAL A 78 -4.52 -1.86 -0.08
CA VAL A 78 -4.22 -0.65 0.72
C VAL A 78 -3.12 -0.97 1.74
N LEU A 79 -3.21 -2.09 2.46
CA LEU A 79 -2.18 -2.46 3.44
C LEU A 79 -0.80 -2.69 2.79
N GLN A 80 -0.74 -3.29 1.60
CA GLN A 80 0.51 -3.44 0.84
C GLN A 80 1.07 -2.08 0.44
N HIS A 81 0.25 -1.21 -0.16
CA HIS A 81 0.64 0.14 -0.57
C HIS A 81 1.23 0.97 0.58
N GLU A 82 0.51 1.02 1.71
CA GLU A 82 0.97 1.80 2.86
C GLU A 82 2.22 1.20 3.51
N ALA A 83 2.38 -0.13 3.47
CA ALA A 83 3.60 -0.77 3.94
C ALA A 83 4.81 -0.46 3.05
N ASP A 84 4.66 -0.46 1.73
CA ASP A 84 5.71 -0.06 0.78
C ASP A 84 6.24 1.34 1.11
N HIS A 85 5.34 2.28 1.39
CA HIS A 85 5.70 3.63 1.80
C HIS A 85 6.52 3.71 3.08
N LEU A 86 6.33 2.78 4.02
CA LEU A 86 7.16 2.70 5.23
C LEU A 86 8.60 2.26 4.90
N ASP A 87 8.77 1.53 3.81
CA ASP A 87 10.06 1.04 3.31
C ASP A 87 10.66 1.96 2.24
N GLY A 88 9.98 3.08 1.93
CA GLY A 88 10.42 4.04 0.91
C GLY A 88 10.21 3.55 -0.52
N VAL A 89 9.41 2.50 -0.70
CA VAL A 89 9.02 1.94 -1.99
C VAL A 89 7.78 2.67 -2.50
N LEU A 90 7.76 3.01 -3.78
CA LEU A 90 6.59 3.54 -4.47
C LEU A 90 5.94 2.42 -5.29
N PHE A 91 4.63 2.54 -5.55
CA PHE A 91 3.94 1.55 -6.39
C PHE A 91 4.60 1.41 -7.78
N SER A 92 5.15 2.50 -8.32
CA SER A 92 5.85 2.53 -9.60
C SER A 92 7.12 1.66 -9.62
N ASP A 93 7.71 1.39 -8.47
CA ASP A 93 8.89 0.52 -8.36
C ASP A 93 8.53 -0.96 -8.51
N HIS A 94 7.25 -1.31 -8.43
CA HIS A 94 6.73 -2.64 -8.76
C HIS A 94 6.33 -2.80 -10.22
N LEU A 95 6.31 -1.72 -11.01
CA LEU A 95 6.01 -1.79 -12.43
C LEU A 95 7.21 -2.33 -13.21
N GLU A 96 6.93 -3.16 -14.22
CA GLU A 96 7.92 -3.53 -15.22
C GLU A 96 8.53 -2.30 -15.87
N ALA A 97 9.79 -2.36 -16.31
CA ALA A 97 10.55 -1.18 -16.75
C ALA A 97 9.82 -0.33 -17.80
N GLY A 98 9.20 -0.97 -18.81
CA GLY A 98 8.41 -0.29 -19.83
C GLY A 98 7.12 0.32 -19.29
N GLU A 99 6.45 -0.34 -18.34
CA GLU A 99 5.26 0.21 -17.68
C GLU A 99 5.59 1.40 -16.81
N ARG A 100 6.71 1.31 -16.08
CA ARG A 100 7.20 2.39 -15.25
C ARG A 100 7.50 3.64 -16.08
N GLU A 101 8.12 3.47 -17.25
CA GLU A 101 8.37 4.58 -18.18
C GLU A 101 7.07 5.23 -18.67
N ARG A 102 6.08 4.40 -19.07
CA ARG A 102 4.75 4.89 -19.48
C ARG A 102 4.06 5.68 -18.37
N PHE A 103 4.03 5.11 -17.16
CA PHE A 103 3.44 5.77 -16.00
C PHE A 103 4.13 7.11 -15.69
N LEU A 104 5.47 7.15 -15.68
CA LEU A 104 6.21 8.38 -15.37
C LEU A 104 6.01 9.47 -16.43
N ALA A 105 5.93 9.09 -17.71
CA ALA A 105 5.63 10.02 -18.78
C ALA A 105 4.24 10.64 -18.61
N GLU A 106 3.24 9.85 -18.22
CA GLU A 106 1.87 10.32 -17.99
C GLU A 106 1.77 11.19 -16.73
N ALA A 107 2.42 10.77 -15.64
CA ALA A 107 2.47 11.53 -14.39
C ALA A 107 3.04 12.94 -14.57
N ALA A 108 4.06 13.10 -15.43
CA ALA A 108 4.68 14.38 -15.75
C ALA A 108 3.77 15.33 -16.58
N LEU A 109 2.74 14.81 -17.24
CA LEU A 109 1.77 15.62 -18.01
C LEU A 109 0.62 16.16 -17.14
N THR A 110 0.42 15.54 -15.97
CA THR A 110 -0.65 15.89 -15.00
C THR A 110 -0.17 16.76 -13.84
N SER A 111 1.14 17.05 -13.75
CA SER A 111 1.78 17.83 -12.68
C SER A 111 1.94 19.31 -13.03
#